data_AF-A0A8S4R7L3-F1
#
_entry.id   AF-A0A8S4R7L3-F1
#
_cell.length_a   1.000
_cell.length_b   1.000
_cell.length_c   1.000
_cell.angle_alpha   90.00
_cell.angle_beta   90.00
_cell.angle_gamma   90.00
#
_symmetry.space_group_name_H-M   'P 1'
#
loop_
_entity.id
_entity.type
_entity.pdbx_description
1 polymer ?
#
loop_
_entity_poly.entity_id
_entity_poly.type
_entity_poly.pdbx_seq_one_letter_code
_entity_poly.pdbx_strand_id
1 'polypeptide(L)'
;MGLKRRLRVTQRAMERAMLGVYRRDQIRNEKIRSRTRVTDILVARRVTKLKWQRAQYIGRRTDGRCASKVLEWQAPVSPASVLRPDEQTT
;
A
#
# COMPACT_ATOMS: atom_id res chain seq x y z
N MET A 1 11.62 8.79 -2.02
CA MET A 1 11.43 7.67 -2.98
C MET A 1 9.94 7.48 -3.28
N GLY A 2 9.47 7.75 -4.51
CA GLY A 2 8.04 7.64 -4.85
C GLY A 2 7.49 6.20 -4.88
N LEU A 3 6.20 6.04 -4.55
CA LEU A 3 5.49 4.75 -4.45
C LEU A 3 5.61 3.88 -5.73
N LYS A 4 5.51 4.51 -6.91
CA LYS A 4 5.63 3.81 -8.21
C LYS A 4 6.97 3.09 -8.37
N ARG A 5 8.06 3.70 -7.88
CA ARG A 5 9.41 3.12 -7.95
C ARG A 5 9.54 1.93 -7.00
N ARG A 6 8.99 2.04 -5.78
CA ARG A 6 8.99 0.94 -4.80
C ARG A 6 8.25 -0.29 -5.35
N LEU A 7 7.08 -0.10 -5.94
CA LEU A 7 6.29 -1.18 -6.54
C LEU A 7 7.02 -1.88 -7.70
N ARG A 8 7.73 -1.14 -8.56
CA ARG A 8 8.57 -1.75 -9.61
C ARG A 8 9.69 -2.59 -9.02
N VAL A 9 10.33 -2.11 -7.96
CA VAL A 9 11.45 -2.83 -7.30
C VAL A 9 10.94 -4.11 -6.65
N THR A 10 9.81 -4.06 -5.94
CA THR A 10 9.20 -5.24 -5.32
C THR A 10 8.76 -6.27 -6.37
N GLN A 11 8.12 -5.83 -7.46
CA GLN A 11 7.75 -6.72 -8.57
C GLN A 11 8.99 -7.42 -9.15
N ARG A 12 10.08 -6.69 -9.42
CA ARG A 12 11.34 -7.24 -9.94
C ARG A 12 12.04 -8.21 -9.00
N ALA A 13 11.91 -8.01 -7.68
CA ALA A 13 12.44 -8.92 -6.68
C ALA A 13 11.61 -10.22 -6.65
N MET A 14 10.29 -10.09 -6.70
CA MET A 14 9.36 -11.21 -6.74
C MET A 14 9.54 -12.06 -8.01
N GLU A 15 9.61 -11.45 -9.19
CA GLU A 15 9.84 -12.15 -10.46
C GLU A 15 11.16 -12.94 -10.47
N ARG A 16 12.20 -12.41 -9.80
CA ARG A 16 13.48 -13.11 -9.64
C ARG A 16 13.37 -14.30 -8.68
N ALA A 17 12.68 -14.13 -7.55
CA ALA A 17 12.46 -15.20 -6.59
C ALA A 17 11.65 -16.36 -7.21
N MET A 18 10.63 -16.06 -8.02
CA MET A 18 9.85 -17.06 -8.76
C MET A 18 10.69 -17.91 -9.71
N LEU A 19 11.72 -17.33 -10.31
CA LEU A 19 12.60 -18.02 -11.26
C LEU A 19 13.90 -18.54 -10.62
N GLY A 20 14.13 -18.30 -9.32
CA GLY A 20 15.39 -18.64 -8.64
C GLY A 20 16.62 -17.89 -9.17
N VAL A 21 16.44 -16.70 -9.76
CA VAL A 21 17.51 -15.94 -10.43
C VAL A 21 18.13 -14.91 -9.50
N TYR A 22 19.45 -14.93 -9.39
CA TYR A 22 20.22 -13.97 -8.60
C TYR A 22 20.74 -12.81 -9.46
N ARG A 23 21.18 -11.73 -8.81
CA ARG A 23 21.80 -10.60 -9.53
C ARG A 23 23.08 -10.98 -10.26
N ARG A 24 23.78 -12.03 -9.79
CA ARG A 24 25.03 -12.53 -10.37
C ARG A 24 24.84 -13.14 -11.76
N ASP A 25 23.64 -13.63 -12.06
CA ASP A 25 23.32 -14.28 -13.33
C ASP A 25 23.18 -13.27 -14.49
N GLN A 26 23.20 -11.97 -14.20
CA GLN A 26 23.14 -10.86 -15.16
C GLN A 26 22.04 -10.99 -16.23
N ILE A 27 20.95 -11.68 -15.91
CA ILE A 27 19.85 -11.90 -16.85
C ILE A 27 19.10 -10.58 -17.10
N ARG A 28 18.88 -10.26 -18.38
CA ARG A 28 18.12 -9.10 -18.81
C ARG A 28 16.69 -9.15 -18.26
N ASN A 29 16.20 -8.02 -17.75
CA ASN A 29 14.86 -7.92 -17.16
C ASN A 29 13.75 -8.29 -18.16
N GLU A 30 13.94 -8.05 -19.45
CA GLU A 30 12.99 -8.44 -20.51
C GLU A 30 12.77 -9.96 -20.56
N LYS A 31 13.84 -10.74 -20.38
CA LYS A 31 13.79 -12.20 -20.38
C LYS A 31 13.13 -12.76 -19.12
N ILE A 32 13.31 -12.08 -17.99
CA ILE A 32 12.61 -12.40 -16.74
C ILE A 32 11.10 -12.14 -16.92
N ARG A 33 10.72 -11.00 -17.49
CA ARG A 33 9.33 -10.63 -17.76
C ARG A 33 8.62 -11.55 -18.75
N SER A 34 9.30 -11.95 -19.82
CA SER A 34 8.72 -12.85 -20.83
C SER A 34 8.44 -14.25 -20.26
N ARG A 35 9.26 -14.71 -19.31
CA ARG A 35 9.09 -15.99 -18.62
C ARG A 35 7.98 -15.95 -17.57
N THR A 36 7.92 -14.90 -16.74
CA THR A 36 6.92 -14.83 -15.66
C THR A 36 5.53 -14.41 -16.15
N ARG A 37 5.44 -13.67 -17.26
CA ARG A 37 4.18 -13.09 -17.80
C ARG A 37 3.38 -12.28 -16.77
N VAL A 38 4.04 -11.82 -15.71
CA VAL A 38 3.44 -10.98 -14.67
C VAL A 38 3.15 -9.61 -15.29
N THR A 39 1.90 -9.17 -15.17
CA THR A 39 1.49 -7.86 -15.69
C THR A 39 2.05 -6.74 -14.81
N ASP A 40 2.62 -5.72 -15.43
CA ASP A 40 3.25 -4.60 -14.72
C ASP A 40 2.23 -3.89 -13.81
N ILE A 41 2.55 -3.78 -12.51
CA ILE A 41 1.68 -3.19 -11.48
C ILE A 41 1.28 -1.75 -11.82
N LEU A 42 2.12 -1.04 -12.57
CA LEU A 42 1.83 0.33 -13.01
C LEU A 42 0.85 0.43 -14.17
N VAL A 43 0.74 -0.63 -14.97
CA VAL A 43 -0.28 -0.78 -16.02
C VAL A 43 -1.55 -1.40 -15.44
N ALA A 44 -1.46 -2.05 -14.27
CA ALA A 44 -2.58 -2.70 -13.59
C ALA A 44 -3.61 -1.70 -13.04
N ARG A 45 -4.46 -1.17 -13.94
CA ARG A 45 -5.67 -0.39 -13.65
C ARG A 45 -6.57 -1.08 -12.61
N ARG A 46 -6.49 -2.40 -12.51
CA ARG A 46 -7.20 -3.21 -11.52
C ARG A 46 -6.77 -2.93 -10.09
N VAL A 47 -5.48 -2.74 -9.81
CA VAL A 47 -4.97 -2.49 -8.45
C VAL A 47 -5.41 -1.12 -7.95
N THR A 48 -5.28 -0.09 -8.79
CA THR A 48 -5.76 1.26 -8.46
C THR A 48 -7.28 1.29 -8.30
N LYS A 49 -8.02 0.61 -9.19
CA LYS A 49 -9.48 0.46 -9.08
C LYS A 49 -9.87 -0.23 -7.77
N LEU A 50 -9.27 -1.37 -7.42
CA LEU A 50 -9.56 -2.08 -6.18
C LEU A 50 -9.21 -1.24 -4.94
N LYS A 51 -8.09 -0.51 -4.97
CA LYS A 51 -7.73 0.43 -3.90
C LYS A 51 -8.82 1.49 -3.69
N TRP A 52 -9.26 2.14 -4.77
CA TRP A 52 -10.28 3.18 -4.70
C TRP A 52 -11.66 2.62 -4.36
N GLN A 53 -12.03 1.45 -4.87
CA GLN A 53 -13.26 0.76 -4.47
C GLN A 53 -13.25 0.40 -2.98
N ARG A 54 -12.11 -0.05 -2.44
CA ARG A 54 -11.96 -0.33 -1.02
C ARG A 54 -12.07 0.94 -0.18
N ALA A 55 -11.43 2.03 -0.60
CA ALA A 55 -11.54 3.34 0.07
C ALA A 55 -12.99 3.83 0.06
N GLN A 56 -13.68 3.71 -1.08
CA GLN A 56 -15.09 4.05 -1.22
C GLN A 56 -15.97 3.17 -0.32
N TYR A 57 -15.72 1.86 -0.25
CA TYR A 57 -16.44 0.96 0.65
C TYR A 57 -16.25 1.34 2.11
N ILE A 58 -15.01 1.67 2.52
CA ILE A 58 -14.71 2.14 3.89
C ILE A 58 -15.42 3.46 4.18
N GLY A 59 -15.43 4.41 3.23
CA GLY A 59 -16.13 5.69 3.40
C GLY A 59 -17.66 5.58 3.41
N ARG A 60 -18.23 4.53 2.82
CA ARG A 60 -19.67 4.26 2.83
C ARG A 60 -20.12 3.40 4.01
N ARG A 61 -19.20 2.80 4.76
CA ARG A 61 -19.55 2.02 5.95
C ARG A 61 -20.13 2.96 7.02
N THR A 62 -21.35 2.68 7.44
CA THR A 62 -22.05 3.37 8.54
C THR A 62 -21.63 2.83 9.91
N ASP A 63 -20.78 1.80 9.95
CA ASP A 63 -20.31 1.11 11.15
C ASP A 63 -19.50 1.98 12.14
N GLY A 64 -19.33 3.28 11.90
CA GLY A 64 -18.65 4.27 12.76
C GLY A 64 -17.14 4.07 12.96
N ARG A 65 -16.61 2.86 12.76
CA ARG A 65 -15.23 2.48 13.14
C ARG A 65 -14.13 3.31 12.47
N CYS A 66 -14.33 3.73 11.22
CA CYS A 66 -13.38 4.57 10.48
C CYS A 66 -13.95 5.95 10.14
N ALA A 67 -15.22 6.02 9.73
CA ALA A 67 -15.84 7.29 9.35
C ALA A 67 -15.90 8.28 10.53
N SER A 68 -16.37 7.84 11.70
CA SER A 68 -16.43 8.68 12.91
C SER A 68 -15.02 9.08 13.36
N LYS A 69 -14.07 8.14 13.41
CA LYS A 69 -12.67 8.47 13.79
C LYS A 69 -11.98 9.48 12.87
N VAL A 70 -12.36 9.54 11.59
CA VAL A 70 -11.80 10.53 10.65
C VAL A 70 -12.53 11.88 10.78
N LEU A 71 -13.84 11.86 11.03
CA LEU A 71 -14.64 13.08 11.21
C LEU A 71 -14.39 13.74 12.57
N GLU A 72 -14.20 12.96 13.62
CA GLU A 72 -13.87 13.40 14.98
C GLU A 72 -12.37 13.65 15.16
N TRP A 73 -11.56 13.40 14.13
CA TRP A 73 -10.13 13.65 14.20
C TRP A 73 -9.87 15.14 14.34
N GLN A 74 -9.41 15.55 15.52
CA GLN A 74 -8.90 16.89 15.76
C GLN A 74 -7.38 16.87 15.71
N ALA A 75 -6.80 17.88 15.05
CA ALA A 75 -5.36 18.05 15.08
C ALA A 75 -4.91 18.31 16.53
N PRO A 76 -3.91 17.57 17.04
CA PRO A 76 -3.45 17.77 18.40
C PRO A 76 -2.92 19.20 18.55
N VAL A 77 -3.43 19.92 19.55
CA VAL A 77 -3.10 21.32 19.83
C VAL A 77 -1.63 21.47 20.23
N SER A 78 -1.00 20.42 20.77
CA SER A 78 0.45 20.33 20.98
C SER A 78 0.97 18.88 21.00
N PRO A 79 2.28 18.64 20.77
CA PRO A 79 2.88 17.30 20.75
C PRO A 79 2.70 16.49 22.05
N ALA A 80 2.50 17.17 23.19
CA ALA A 80 2.36 16.54 24.50
C ALA A 80 0.99 15.87 24.71
N SER A 81 -0.04 16.26 23.93
CA SER A 81 -1.41 15.73 24.03
C SER A 81 -1.60 14.33 23.42
N VAL A 82 -0.58 13.80 22.73
CA VAL A 82 -0.66 12.50 22.02
C VAL A 82 -0.55 11.30 22.98
N LEU A 83 -0.11 11.51 24.23
CA LEU A 83 0.38 10.42 25.09
C LEU A 83 -0.60 9.85 26.14
N ARG A 84 -1.85 10.30 26.26
CA ARG A 84 -2.81 9.64 27.19
C ARG A 84 -4.25 9.74 26.70
N PRO A 85 -5.02 8.62 26.66
CA PRO A 85 -6.47 8.72 26.70
C PRO A 85 -6.85 9.14 28.12
N ASP A 86 -7.54 10.28 28.25
CA ASP A 86 -8.01 10.76 29.55
C ASP A 86 -9.01 9.76 30.13
N GLU A 87 -8.60 9.07 31.19
CA GLU A 87 -9.50 8.32 32.05
C GLU A 87 -10.43 9.33 32.72
N GLN A 88 -11.68 9.34 32.26
CA GLN A 88 -12.73 10.16 32.86
C GLN A 88 -12.83 9.83 34.35
N THR A 89 -12.64 10.84 35.20
CA THR A 89 -12.97 10.75 36.62
C THR A 89 -13.77 11.98 37.04
N THR A 90 -14.99 11.70 37.49
CA THR A 90 -15.95 12.54 38.25
C THR A 90 -16.82 13.51 37.45
#